data_AF-A0A177AQL2-F1
#
_entry.id   AF-A0A177AQL2-F1
#
_cell.length_a   1.000
_cell.length_b   1.000
_cell.length_c   1.000
_cell.angle_alpha   90.00
_cell.angle_beta   90.00
_cell.angle_gamma   90.00
#
_symmetry.space_group_name_H-M   'P 1'
#
loop_
_entity.id
_entity.type
_entity.pdbx_description
1 polymer ?
#
loop_
_entity_poly.entity_id
_entity_poly.type
_entity_poly.pdbx_seq_one_letter_code
_entity_poly.pdbx_strand_id
1 'polypeptide(L)'
;MAQEREEMQKIINLQRLTSFKNRGNIEWRIKNIEKLEKILTDNFLELVENFHELKKCKFEVNIETELSIIDIHDGLANLKKWTNKKYLSKAFANTLDSVYILPEPLGCCLVITPWNYPIYIVFRNVIEHFLAGNCVILKLSEQIPIMSAYMKKLIENEFDSSVIKVYCGEVKQSEMLTSLNFDHISFTGSSQVGKLVYQKAAENLTPVLLELGGK
;
A
#
# COMPACT_ATOMS: atom_id res chain seq x y z
N MET A 1 -24.54 -3.30 -4.95
CA MET A 1 -23.97 -3.67 -3.63
C MET A 1 -23.52 -5.12 -3.58
N ALA A 2 -24.39 -6.14 -3.77
CA ALA A 2 -23.95 -7.55 -3.74
C ALA A 2 -22.96 -7.91 -4.85
N GLN A 3 -23.25 -7.51 -6.10
CA GLN A 3 -22.37 -7.75 -7.25
C GLN A 3 -21.01 -7.04 -7.11
N GLU A 4 -21.01 -5.76 -6.71
CA GLU A 4 -19.79 -4.98 -6.46
C GLU A 4 -18.90 -5.62 -5.39
N ARG A 5 -19.52 -6.13 -4.30
CA ARG A 5 -18.79 -6.84 -3.24
C ARG A 5 -18.15 -8.13 -3.77
N GLU A 6 -18.85 -8.88 -4.60
CA GLU A 6 -18.34 -10.11 -5.21
C GLU A 6 -17.16 -9.81 -6.15
N GLU A 7 -17.24 -8.74 -6.93
CA GLU A 7 -16.15 -8.27 -7.80
C GLU A 7 -14.91 -7.86 -6.99
N MET A 8 -15.09 -7.09 -5.92
CA MET A 8 -13.99 -6.76 -5.00
C MET A 8 -13.36 -8.02 -4.40
N GLN A 9 -14.17 -9.00 -3.98
CA GLN A 9 -13.66 -10.25 -3.42
C GLN A 9 -12.87 -11.08 -4.44
N LYS A 10 -13.28 -11.08 -5.72
CA LYS A 10 -12.54 -11.72 -6.81
C LYS A 10 -11.16 -11.09 -6.98
N ILE A 11 -11.07 -9.75 -6.94
CA ILE A 11 -9.80 -9.03 -7.03
C ILE A 11 -8.90 -9.35 -5.83
N ILE A 12 -9.45 -9.38 -4.61
CA ILE A 12 -8.68 -9.75 -3.39
C ILE A 12 -8.08 -11.16 -3.54
N ASN A 13 -8.88 -12.12 -4.00
CA ASN A 13 -8.40 -13.50 -4.18
C ASN A 13 -7.34 -13.60 -5.28
N LEU A 14 -7.50 -12.85 -6.37
CA LEU A 14 -6.49 -12.75 -7.42
C LEU A 14 -5.18 -12.18 -6.89
N GLN A 15 -5.25 -11.06 -6.16
CA GLN A 15 -4.08 -10.40 -5.56
C GLN A 15 -3.35 -11.30 -4.55
N ARG A 16 -4.08 -12.06 -3.71
CA ARG A 16 -3.48 -13.08 -2.84
C ARG A 16 -2.69 -14.12 -3.62
N LEU A 17 -3.28 -14.67 -4.68
CA LEU A 17 -2.62 -15.66 -5.52
C LEU A 17 -1.38 -15.07 -6.21
N THR A 18 -1.44 -13.81 -6.66
CA THR A 18 -0.31 -13.11 -7.26
C THR A 18 0.83 -12.93 -6.26
N SER A 19 0.55 -12.41 -5.05
CA SER A 19 1.54 -12.26 -3.99
C SER A 19 2.14 -13.61 -3.59
N PHE A 20 1.31 -14.65 -3.42
CA PHE A 20 1.78 -16.00 -3.07
C PHE A 20 2.66 -16.64 -4.15
N LYS A 21 2.34 -16.45 -5.44
CA LYS A 21 3.16 -16.94 -6.56
C LYS A 21 4.51 -16.24 -6.64
N ASN A 22 4.57 -14.96 -6.25
CA ASN A 22 5.78 -14.16 -6.24
C ASN A 22 6.44 -14.07 -4.86
N ARG A 23 6.06 -14.95 -3.92
CA ARG A 23 6.66 -14.98 -2.58
C ARG A 23 8.17 -15.21 -2.69
N GLY A 24 8.96 -14.38 -2.01
CA GLY A 24 10.42 -14.40 -2.09
C GLY A 24 11.04 -13.97 -3.43
N ASN A 25 10.25 -13.59 -4.44
CA ASN A 25 10.78 -13.10 -5.72
C ASN A 25 11.22 -11.63 -5.58
N ILE A 26 12.52 -11.42 -5.36
CA ILE A 26 13.10 -10.08 -5.18
C ILE A 26 13.01 -9.25 -6.46
N GLU A 27 13.24 -9.85 -7.63
CA GLU A 27 13.17 -9.13 -8.91
C GLU A 27 11.78 -8.59 -9.20
N TRP A 28 10.74 -9.35 -8.86
CA TRP A 28 9.36 -8.90 -9.00
C TRP A 28 9.07 -7.68 -8.12
N ARG A 29 9.59 -7.65 -6.89
CA ARG A 29 9.47 -6.49 -5.99
C ARG A 29 10.20 -5.28 -6.56
N ILE A 30 11.45 -5.44 -7.00
CA ILE A 30 12.25 -4.37 -7.61
C ILE A 30 11.50 -3.75 -8.80
N LYS A 31 11.01 -4.58 -9.74
CA LYS A 31 10.26 -4.09 -10.90
C LYS A 31 9.01 -3.29 -10.52
N ASN A 32 8.29 -3.70 -9.47
CA ASN A 32 7.12 -2.94 -9.02
C ASN A 32 7.52 -1.61 -8.38
N ILE A 33 8.64 -1.55 -7.66
CA ILE A 33 9.15 -0.31 -7.06
C ILE A 33 9.68 0.66 -8.13
N GLU A 34 10.42 0.17 -9.13
CA GLU A 34 10.89 0.97 -10.28
C GLU A 34 9.72 1.60 -11.06
N LYS A 35 8.60 0.88 -11.17
CA LYS A 35 7.37 1.44 -11.76
C LYS A 35 6.78 2.59 -10.92
N LEU A 36 6.84 2.51 -9.59
CA LEU A 36 6.41 3.62 -8.73
C LEU A 36 7.30 4.84 -8.92
N GLU A 37 8.62 4.64 -9.00
CA GLU A 37 9.58 5.71 -9.28
C GLU A 37 9.27 6.39 -10.61
N LYS A 38 9.06 5.60 -11.67
CA LYS A 38 8.68 6.08 -12.99
C LYS A 38 7.41 6.93 -12.95
N ILE A 39 6.38 6.51 -12.21
CA ILE A 39 5.15 7.30 -12.06
C ILE A 39 5.47 8.68 -11.48
N LEU A 40 6.32 8.76 -10.46
CA LEU A 40 6.69 10.01 -9.80
C LEU A 40 7.55 10.91 -10.71
N THR A 41 8.56 10.34 -11.37
CA THR A 41 9.51 11.11 -12.19
C THR A 41 8.90 11.61 -13.49
N ASP A 42 8.18 10.74 -14.20
CA ASP A 42 7.70 11.04 -15.55
C ASP A 42 6.51 12.01 -15.54
N ASN A 43 5.80 12.10 -14.40
CA ASN A 43 4.56 12.87 -14.29
C ASN A 43 4.67 14.06 -13.34
N PHE A 44 5.88 14.44 -12.89
CA PHE A 44 6.05 15.48 -11.87
C PHE A 44 5.35 16.81 -12.21
N LEU A 45 5.48 17.29 -13.45
CA LEU A 45 4.84 18.55 -13.86
C LEU A 45 3.32 18.44 -13.85
N GLU A 46 2.77 17.33 -14.34
CA GLU A 46 1.33 17.09 -14.35
C GLU A 46 0.79 16.90 -12.91
N LEU A 47 1.56 16.29 -12.01
CA LEU A 47 1.24 16.23 -10.59
C LEU A 47 1.14 17.64 -10.00
N VAL A 48 2.08 18.54 -10.29
CA VAL A 48 2.01 19.94 -9.83
C VAL A 48 0.75 20.64 -10.35
N GLU A 49 0.37 20.42 -11.61
CA GLU A 49 -0.84 21.00 -12.20
C GLU A 49 -2.13 20.44 -11.58
N ASN A 50 -2.20 19.14 -11.30
CA ASN A 50 -3.41 18.53 -10.74
C ASN A 50 -3.60 18.80 -9.23
N PHE A 51 -2.61 19.38 -8.55
CA PHE A 51 -2.67 19.70 -7.11
C PHE A 51 -3.41 20.99 -6.73
N HIS A 52 -4.08 21.64 -7.68
CA HIS A 52 -4.82 22.88 -7.44
C HIS A 52 -5.88 22.78 -6.32
N GLU A 53 -6.48 21.59 -6.10
CA GLU A 53 -7.48 21.35 -5.06
C GLU A 53 -6.95 21.66 -3.65
N LEU A 54 -5.68 21.39 -3.39
CA LEU A 54 -5.03 21.63 -2.09
C LEU A 54 -4.29 22.97 -2.03
N LYS A 55 -4.27 23.73 -3.14
CA LYS A 55 -3.54 25.00 -3.28
C LYS A 55 -2.06 24.90 -2.86
N LYS A 56 -1.46 23.71 -2.97
CA LYS A 56 -0.04 23.52 -2.65
C LYS A 56 0.82 24.20 -3.71
N CYS A 57 1.88 24.84 -3.26
CA CYS A 57 2.86 25.40 -4.19
C CYS A 57 3.73 24.27 -4.79
N LYS A 58 4.34 24.54 -5.94
CA LYS A 58 5.25 23.59 -6.62
C LYS A 58 6.32 23.03 -5.67
N PHE A 59 6.83 23.85 -4.75
CA PHE A 59 7.85 23.44 -3.79
C PHE A 59 7.34 22.36 -2.82
N GLU A 60 6.11 22.48 -2.32
CA GLU A 60 5.52 21.47 -1.43
C GLU A 60 5.27 20.15 -2.16
N VAL A 61 4.78 20.21 -3.40
CA VAL A 61 4.61 19.02 -4.25
C VAL A 61 5.97 18.35 -4.50
N ASN A 62 7.00 19.15 -4.79
CA ASN A 62 8.37 18.64 -4.94
C ASN A 62 8.85 17.90 -3.69
N ILE A 63 8.61 18.45 -2.49
CA ILE A 63 9.00 17.79 -1.24
C ILE A 63 8.32 16.42 -1.11
N GLU A 64 7.01 16.32 -1.34
CA GLU A 64 6.31 15.03 -1.24
C GLU A 64 6.84 14.00 -2.24
N THR A 65 7.12 14.42 -3.47
CA THR A 65 7.69 13.57 -4.52
C THR A 65 9.08 13.10 -4.14
N GLU A 66 9.97 14.01 -3.75
CA GLU A 66 11.35 13.69 -3.37
C GLU A 66 11.42 12.78 -2.15
N LEU A 67 10.59 12.99 -1.13
CA LEU A 67 10.50 12.08 0.01
C LEU A 67 10.09 10.67 -0.41
N SER A 68 9.17 10.55 -1.37
CA SER A 68 8.75 9.25 -1.91
C SER A 68 9.87 8.57 -2.69
N ILE A 69 10.66 9.32 -3.46
CA ILE A 69 11.83 8.81 -4.20
C ILE A 69 12.92 8.35 -3.23
N ILE A 70 13.16 9.09 -2.14
CA ILE A 70 14.10 8.70 -1.08
C ILE A 70 13.68 7.35 -0.47
N ASP A 71 12.41 7.18 -0.13
CA ASP A 71 11.88 5.92 0.42
C ASP A 71 12.03 4.74 -0.57
N ILE A 72 11.86 5.00 -1.87
CA ILE A 72 12.13 4.02 -2.94
C ILE A 72 13.60 3.60 -2.93
N HIS A 73 14.52 4.55 -2.96
CA HIS A 73 15.95 4.26 -3.03
C HIS A 73 16.46 3.56 -1.77
N ASP A 74 16.02 3.98 -0.58
CA ASP A 74 16.36 3.29 0.67
C ASP A 74 15.82 1.85 0.68
N GLY A 75 14.57 1.68 0.23
CA GLY A 75 13.93 0.37 0.08
C GLY A 75 14.72 -0.55 -0.84
N LEU A 76 15.08 -0.09 -2.05
CA LEU A 76 15.85 -0.86 -3.03
C LEU A 76 17.25 -1.22 -2.51
N ALA A 77 17.93 -0.27 -1.85
CA ALA A 77 19.25 -0.48 -1.28
C ALA A 77 19.25 -1.58 -0.19
N ASN A 78 18.18 -1.67 0.59
CA ASN A 78 18.09 -2.60 1.72
C ASN A 78 17.28 -3.88 1.45
N LEU A 79 16.53 -3.97 0.34
CA LEU A 79 15.57 -5.05 0.08
C LEU A 79 16.14 -6.46 0.25
N LYS A 80 17.34 -6.72 -0.28
CA LYS A 80 18.01 -8.04 -0.15
C LYS A 80 18.31 -8.38 1.31
N LYS A 81 18.75 -7.38 2.08
CA LYS A 81 19.05 -7.54 3.51
C LYS A 81 17.78 -7.82 4.31
N TRP A 82 16.69 -7.12 4.01
CA TRP A 82 15.43 -7.27 4.75
C TRP A 82 14.71 -8.59 4.46
N THR A 83 14.90 -9.15 3.26
CA THR A 83 14.21 -10.39 2.84
C THR A 83 14.98 -11.68 3.14
N ASN A 84 16.27 -11.59 3.48
CA ASN A 84 17.08 -12.75 3.78
C ASN A 84 16.67 -13.46 5.09
N LYS A 85 16.88 -14.78 5.13
CA LYS A 85 16.76 -15.59 6.35
C LYS A 85 17.69 -15.04 7.43
N LYS A 86 17.16 -14.87 8.64
CA LYS A 86 17.92 -14.51 9.83
C LYS A 86 18.07 -15.74 10.72
N TYR A 87 19.24 -16.36 10.70
CA TYR A 87 19.55 -17.51 11.55
C TYR A 87 19.67 -17.08 13.01
N LEU A 88 19.11 -17.88 13.92
CA LEU A 88 19.09 -17.62 15.36
C LEU A 88 20.05 -18.56 16.09
N SER A 89 20.41 -18.19 17.32
CA SER A 89 21.16 -19.08 18.21
C SER A 89 20.32 -20.32 18.54
N LYS A 90 21.01 -21.46 18.67
CA LYS A 90 20.36 -22.75 18.99
C LYS A 90 20.46 -23.03 20.48
N ALA A 91 19.38 -23.55 21.05
CA ALA A 91 19.42 -24.21 22.36
C ALA A 91 19.91 -25.66 22.20
N PHE A 92 20.37 -26.27 23.31
CA PHE A 92 20.84 -27.66 23.33
C PHE A 92 19.82 -28.65 22.71
N ALA A 93 18.54 -28.44 23.01
CA ALA A 93 17.43 -29.26 22.51
C ALA A 93 17.31 -29.28 20.98
N ASN A 94 17.72 -28.20 20.29
CA ASN A 94 17.54 -28.02 18.85
C ASN A 94 18.89 -28.00 18.10
N THR A 95 19.92 -28.63 18.67
CA THR A 95 21.30 -28.58 18.15
C THR A 95 21.42 -29.08 16.71
N LEU A 96 20.65 -30.11 16.35
CA LEU A 96 20.60 -30.68 15.01
C LEU A 96 19.71 -29.90 14.02
N ASP A 97 18.85 -28.99 14.52
CA ASP A 97 17.88 -28.27 13.69
C ASP A 97 18.45 -27.00 13.07
N SER A 98 17.85 -26.50 11.98
CA SER A 98 18.11 -25.16 11.46
C SER A 98 17.05 -24.18 11.98
N VAL A 99 17.46 -23.23 12.82
CA VAL A 99 16.55 -22.23 13.41
C VAL A 99 16.77 -20.87 12.73
N TYR A 100 15.73 -20.34 12.08
CA TYR A 100 15.78 -19.05 11.40
C TYR A 100 14.41 -18.38 11.34
N ILE A 101 14.43 -17.07 11.12
CA ILE A 101 13.26 -16.26 10.76
C ILE A 101 13.32 -15.96 9.27
N LEU A 102 12.22 -16.23 8.56
CA LEU A 102 12.04 -15.87 7.15
C LEU A 102 10.86 -14.89 7.05
N PRO A 103 11.09 -13.63 6.63
CA PRO A 103 10.01 -12.70 6.34
C PRO A 103 9.25 -13.12 5.08
N GLU A 104 7.92 -13.24 5.19
CA GLU A 104 7.03 -13.56 4.07
C GLU A 104 5.95 -12.48 3.91
N PRO A 105 5.46 -12.22 2.69
CA PRO A 105 4.36 -11.29 2.48
C PRO A 105 3.07 -11.81 3.12
N LEU A 106 2.20 -10.90 3.53
CA LEU A 106 0.89 -11.21 4.09
C LEU A 106 -0.11 -11.62 2.99
N GLY A 107 -0.08 -10.94 1.83
CA GLY A 107 -0.94 -11.26 0.70
C GLY A 107 -1.54 -10.01 0.05
N CYS A 108 -2.87 -9.89 0.11
CA CYS A 108 -3.64 -8.74 -0.38
C CYS A 108 -3.92 -7.77 0.77
N CYS A 109 -3.38 -6.56 0.67
CA CYS A 109 -3.48 -5.54 1.72
C CYS A 109 -4.33 -4.36 1.25
N LEU A 110 -5.15 -3.82 2.16
CA LEU A 110 -5.90 -2.59 1.93
C LEU A 110 -5.10 -1.39 2.44
N VAL A 111 -4.94 -0.37 1.59
CA VAL A 111 -4.31 0.90 1.94
C VAL A 111 -5.34 2.01 1.78
N ILE A 112 -5.69 2.70 2.86
CA ILE A 112 -6.61 3.84 2.86
C ILE A 112 -5.83 5.10 3.24
N THR A 113 -5.80 6.08 2.34
CA THR A 113 -5.00 7.29 2.52
C THR A 113 -5.85 8.55 2.69
N PRO A 114 -5.33 9.58 3.39
CA PRO A 114 -6.00 10.84 3.60
C PRO A 114 -5.76 11.78 2.40
N TRP A 115 -6.32 12.98 2.50
CA TRP A 115 -6.23 14.02 1.47
C TRP A 115 -5.04 14.97 1.62
N ASN A 116 -4.43 15.06 2.80
CA ASN A 116 -3.54 16.18 3.15
C ASN A 116 -2.10 16.06 2.60
N TYR A 117 -1.62 14.85 2.34
CA TYR A 117 -0.34 14.58 1.65
C TYR A 117 -0.55 13.45 0.63
N PRO A 118 -1.24 13.75 -0.48
CA PRO A 118 -1.79 12.72 -1.36
C PRO A 118 -0.77 12.13 -2.34
N ILE A 119 0.47 12.64 -2.38
CA ILE A 119 1.60 11.91 -2.96
C ILE A 119 2.27 11.12 -1.85
N TYR A 120 2.83 11.78 -0.84
CA TYR A 120 3.77 11.13 0.06
C TYR A 120 3.13 9.98 0.85
N ILE A 121 1.96 10.19 1.46
CA ILE A 121 1.32 9.12 2.26
C ILE A 121 0.87 7.96 1.36
N VAL A 122 0.45 8.24 0.12
CA VAL A 122 0.08 7.21 -0.86
C VAL A 122 1.28 6.37 -1.23
N PHE A 123 2.35 6.99 -1.73
CA PHE A 123 3.51 6.26 -2.20
C PHE A 123 4.23 5.57 -1.05
N ARG A 124 4.45 6.22 0.10
CA ARG A 124 5.10 5.60 1.26
C ARG A 124 4.41 4.28 1.65
N ASN A 125 3.08 4.29 1.80
CA ASN A 125 2.34 3.08 2.15
C ASN A 125 2.45 2.01 1.04
N VAL A 126 2.31 2.37 -0.24
CA VAL A 126 2.39 1.38 -1.33
C VAL A 126 3.81 0.80 -1.47
N ILE A 127 4.84 1.63 -1.34
CA ILE A 127 6.26 1.25 -1.34
C ILE A 127 6.51 0.19 -0.27
N GLU A 128 6.11 0.45 0.98
CA GLU A 128 6.29 -0.49 2.10
C GLU A 128 5.65 -1.86 1.81
N HIS A 129 4.43 -1.87 1.27
CA HIS A 129 3.73 -3.11 0.92
C HIS A 129 4.41 -3.86 -0.23
N PHE A 130 4.86 -3.15 -1.27
CA PHE A 130 5.55 -3.76 -2.41
C PHE A 130 6.94 -4.30 -2.02
N LEU A 131 7.68 -3.58 -1.18
CA LEU A 131 8.95 -4.05 -0.61
C LEU A 131 8.76 -5.33 0.23
N ALA A 132 7.64 -5.44 0.96
CA ALA A 132 7.27 -6.66 1.68
C ALA A 132 6.82 -7.81 0.76
N GLY A 133 6.42 -7.51 -0.49
CA GLY A 133 5.95 -8.47 -1.49
C GLY A 133 4.43 -8.68 -1.51
N ASN A 134 3.68 -7.73 -0.95
CA ASN A 134 2.22 -7.75 -0.95
C ASN A 134 1.66 -7.17 -2.26
N CYS A 135 0.40 -7.51 -2.54
CA CYS A 135 -0.44 -6.80 -3.50
C CYS A 135 -1.37 -5.83 -2.75
N VAL A 136 -1.84 -4.78 -3.43
CA VAL A 136 -2.52 -3.67 -2.76
C VAL A 136 -3.88 -3.37 -3.40
N ILE A 137 -4.90 -3.19 -2.56
CA ILE A 137 -6.06 -2.40 -2.90
C ILE A 137 -5.88 -1.02 -2.28
N LEU A 138 -5.81 0.01 -3.11
CA LEU A 138 -5.58 1.39 -2.69
C LEU A 138 -6.90 2.15 -2.75
N LYS A 139 -7.32 2.73 -1.62
CA LYS A 139 -8.44 3.66 -1.55
C LYS A 139 -7.93 5.07 -1.34
N LEU A 140 -8.16 5.93 -2.33
CA LEU A 140 -7.80 7.34 -2.30
C LEU A 140 -8.93 8.20 -1.72
N SER A 141 -8.58 9.34 -1.13
CA SER A 141 -9.53 10.23 -0.46
C SER A 141 -10.50 10.91 -1.43
N GLU A 142 -11.79 10.86 -1.10
CA GLU A 142 -12.86 11.55 -1.82
C GLU A 142 -12.82 13.08 -1.70
N GLN A 143 -12.00 13.63 -0.80
CA GLN A 143 -11.91 15.09 -0.58
C GLN A 143 -11.07 15.81 -1.65
N ILE A 144 -10.31 15.06 -2.44
CA ILE A 144 -9.48 15.55 -3.55
C ILE A 144 -9.78 14.73 -4.81
N PRO A 145 -11.02 14.82 -5.34
CA PRO A 145 -11.50 13.94 -6.40
C PRO A 145 -10.72 14.06 -7.71
N ILE A 146 -10.26 15.27 -8.09
CA ILE A 146 -9.49 15.47 -9.32
C ILE A 146 -8.12 14.79 -9.19
N MET A 147 -7.41 15.09 -8.11
CA MET A 147 -6.10 14.49 -7.85
C MET A 147 -6.20 12.97 -7.68
N SER A 148 -7.21 12.48 -6.97
CA SER A 148 -7.42 11.03 -6.78
C SER A 148 -7.72 10.31 -8.10
N ALA A 149 -8.54 10.89 -8.96
CA ALA A 149 -8.84 10.32 -10.28
C ALA A 149 -7.59 10.29 -11.18
N TYR A 150 -6.79 11.37 -11.14
CA TYR A 150 -5.53 11.45 -11.88
C TYR A 150 -4.51 10.40 -11.38
N MET A 151 -4.30 10.30 -10.06
CA MET A 151 -3.42 9.31 -9.45
C MET A 151 -3.86 7.88 -9.77
N LYS A 152 -5.17 7.60 -9.72
CA LYS A 152 -5.73 6.32 -10.14
C LYS A 152 -5.36 5.98 -11.58
N LYS A 153 -5.52 6.93 -12.50
CA LYS A 153 -5.17 6.74 -13.91
C LYS A 153 -3.68 6.41 -14.07
N LEU A 154 -2.79 7.15 -13.40
CA LEU A 154 -1.34 6.90 -13.48
C LEU A 154 -0.98 5.50 -12.97
N ILE A 155 -1.50 5.11 -11.82
CA ILE A 155 -1.22 3.81 -11.22
C ILE A 155 -1.78 2.67 -12.07
N GLU A 156 -3.06 2.74 -12.48
CA GLU A 156 -3.69 1.66 -13.25
C GLU A 156 -3.16 1.56 -14.70
N ASN A 157 -2.47 2.58 -15.21
CA ASN A 157 -1.77 2.49 -16.50
C ASN A 157 -0.46 1.69 -16.43
N GLU A 158 0.23 1.71 -15.28
CA GLU A 158 1.52 1.02 -15.10
C GLU A 158 1.37 -0.38 -14.47
N PHE A 159 0.23 -0.65 -13.84
CA PHE A 159 -0.02 -1.89 -13.09
C PHE A 159 -1.31 -2.60 -13.49
N ASP A 160 -1.22 -3.93 -13.52
CA ASP A 160 -2.40 -4.79 -13.60
C ASP A 160 -3.13 -4.84 -12.24
N SER A 161 -4.45 -5.02 -12.31
CA SER A 161 -5.33 -5.13 -11.13
C SER A 161 -4.96 -6.28 -10.18
N SER A 162 -4.24 -7.30 -10.67
CA SER A 162 -3.69 -8.40 -9.88
C SER A 162 -2.50 -8.00 -8.99
N VAL A 163 -1.94 -6.80 -9.15
CA VAL A 163 -0.86 -6.24 -8.32
C VAL A 163 -1.37 -5.06 -7.49
N ILE A 164 -2.01 -4.09 -8.14
CA ILE A 164 -2.66 -2.97 -7.45
C ILE A 164 -3.97 -2.59 -8.12
N LYS A 165 -5.00 -2.37 -7.31
CA LYS A 165 -6.31 -1.87 -7.76
C LYS A 165 -6.64 -0.59 -7.01
N VAL A 166 -7.08 0.45 -7.73
CA VAL A 166 -7.36 1.75 -7.12
C VAL A 166 -8.86 2.04 -7.10
N TYR A 167 -9.37 2.38 -5.92
CA TYR A 167 -10.72 2.88 -5.70
C TYR A 167 -10.67 4.36 -5.34
N CYS A 168 -11.48 5.14 -6.06
CA CYS A 168 -11.76 6.53 -5.74
C CYS A 168 -13.27 6.59 -5.50
N GLY A 169 -13.70 7.09 -4.34
CA GLY A 169 -15.12 7.18 -4.07
C GLY A 169 -15.47 7.40 -2.61
N GLU A 170 -16.77 7.51 -2.38
CA GLU A 170 -17.40 7.95 -1.13
C GLU A 170 -17.10 7.03 0.06
N VAL A 171 -17.37 7.55 1.26
CA VAL A 171 -17.24 6.85 2.56
C VAL A 171 -17.84 5.44 2.52
N LYS A 172 -18.97 5.24 1.82
CA LYS A 172 -19.64 3.94 1.70
C LYS A 172 -18.76 2.85 1.06
N GLN A 173 -17.90 3.21 0.10
CA GLN A 173 -16.93 2.26 -0.46
C GLN A 173 -15.85 1.89 0.57
N SER A 174 -15.46 2.83 1.43
CA SER A 174 -14.49 2.57 2.51
C SER A 174 -15.05 1.59 3.55
N GLU A 175 -16.32 1.74 3.92
CA GLU A 175 -17.01 0.79 4.81
C GLU A 175 -17.12 -0.60 4.18
N MET A 176 -17.45 -0.67 2.89
CA MET A 176 -17.53 -1.95 2.18
C MET A 176 -16.16 -2.63 2.13
N LEU A 177 -15.11 -1.91 1.72
CA LEU A 177 -13.74 -2.42 1.67
C LEU A 177 -13.28 -2.91 3.03
N THR A 178 -13.42 -2.12 4.09
CA THR A 178 -12.95 -2.51 5.43
C THR A 178 -13.67 -3.73 6.02
N SER A 179 -14.86 -4.09 5.50
CA SER A 179 -15.58 -5.33 5.85
C SER A 179 -15.12 -6.58 5.09
N LEU A 180 -14.30 -6.43 4.05
CA LEU A 180 -13.77 -7.56 3.28
C LEU A 180 -12.59 -8.19 4.01
N ASN A 181 -12.35 -9.46 3.72
CA ASN A 181 -11.26 -10.21 4.32
C ASN A 181 -9.95 -9.85 3.62
N PHE A 182 -9.19 -8.92 4.19
CA PHE A 182 -7.83 -8.55 3.79
C PHE A 182 -6.79 -9.19 4.72
N ASP A 183 -5.56 -9.34 4.22
CA ASP A 183 -4.45 -9.90 5.00
C ASP A 183 -3.77 -8.83 5.88
N HIS A 184 -3.96 -7.55 5.54
CA HIS A 184 -3.58 -6.39 6.34
C HIS A 184 -4.40 -5.15 5.93
N ILE A 185 -4.64 -4.23 6.86
CA ILE A 185 -5.22 -2.92 6.57
C ILE A 185 -4.32 -1.81 7.11
N SER A 186 -3.79 -0.97 6.23
CA SER A 186 -3.15 0.30 6.59
C SER A 186 -4.13 1.44 6.40
N PHE A 187 -4.36 2.20 7.46
CA PHE A 187 -5.25 3.36 7.45
C PHE A 187 -4.52 4.57 8.01
N THR A 188 -4.57 5.68 7.28
CA THR A 188 -4.13 6.98 7.78
C THR A 188 -5.31 7.96 7.74
N GLY A 189 -5.63 8.59 8.86
CA GLY A 189 -6.78 9.51 8.96
C GLY A 189 -7.17 9.91 10.38
N SER A 190 -8.46 10.15 10.61
CA SER A 190 -8.95 10.59 11.92
C SER A 190 -9.11 9.43 12.89
N SER A 191 -8.94 9.69 14.20
CA SER A 191 -9.08 8.66 15.23
C SER A 191 -10.50 8.09 15.33
N GLN A 192 -11.51 8.88 14.95
CA GLN A 192 -12.90 8.42 14.86
C GLN A 192 -13.06 7.35 13.78
N VAL A 193 -12.55 7.60 12.57
CA VAL A 193 -12.64 6.64 11.46
C VAL A 193 -11.72 5.44 11.71
N GLY A 194 -10.52 5.66 12.27
CA GLY A 194 -9.60 4.58 12.63
C GLY A 194 -10.22 3.54 13.59
N LYS A 195 -11.03 3.98 14.56
CA LYS A 195 -11.79 3.06 15.44
C LYS A 195 -12.79 2.21 14.66
N LEU A 196 -13.48 2.78 13.67
CA LEU A 196 -14.44 2.05 12.83
C LEU A 196 -13.72 1.02 11.94
N VAL A 197 -12.60 1.42 11.34
CA VAL A 197 -11.73 0.51 10.55
C VAL A 197 -11.31 -0.67 11.42
N TYR A 198 -10.85 -0.41 12.64
CA TYR A 198 -10.37 -1.48 13.53
C TYR A 198 -11.49 -2.42 13.98
N GLN A 199 -12.68 -1.87 14.29
CA GLN A 199 -13.86 -2.68 14.61
C GLN A 199 -14.21 -3.62 13.45
N LYS A 200 -14.15 -3.15 12.20
CA LYS A 200 -14.43 -3.98 11.02
C LYS A 200 -13.36 -5.02 10.73
N ALA A 201 -12.09 -4.64 10.87
CA ALA A 201 -10.96 -5.56 10.72
C ALA A 201 -11.03 -6.73 11.70
N ALA A 202 -11.52 -6.49 12.94
CA ALA A 202 -11.65 -7.51 13.96
C ALA A 202 -12.63 -8.64 13.58
N GLU A 203 -13.64 -8.38 12.74
CA GLU A 203 -14.57 -9.40 12.25
C GLU A 203 -13.85 -10.51 11.44
N ASN A 204 -12.71 -10.19 10.82
CA ASN A 204 -11.88 -11.11 10.03
C ASN A 204 -10.54 -11.45 10.69
N LEU A 205 -10.28 -10.97 11.91
CA LEU A 205 -8.96 -11.04 12.58
C LEU A 205 -7.83 -10.41 11.75
N THR A 206 -8.15 -9.40 10.92
CA THR A 206 -7.18 -8.73 10.07
C THR A 206 -6.30 -7.79 10.91
N PRO A 207 -4.96 -7.92 10.86
CA PRO A 207 -4.06 -6.98 11.51
C PRO A 207 -4.15 -5.59 10.86
N VAL A 208 -3.97 -4.54 11.65
CA VAL A 208 -4.08 -3.15 11.19
C VAL A 208 -2.89 -2.29 11.59
N LEU A 209 -2.56 -1.32 10.74
CA LEU A 209 -1.75 -0.15 11.07
C LEU A 209 -2.66 1.09 11.01
N LEU A 210 -2.74 1.84 12.11
CA LEU A 210 -3.55 3.04 12.23
C LEU A 210 -2.67 4.26 12.49
N GLU A 211 -2.49 5.11 11.49
CA GLU A 211 -1.82 6.40 11.64
C GLU A 211 -2.85 7.51 11.83
N LEU A 212 -2.96 7.98 13.07
CA LEU A 212 -4.05 8.85 13.51
C LEU A 212 -3.52 10.19 14.00
N GLY A 213 -4.39 11.21 14.00
CA GLY A 213 -4.10 12.50 14.61
C GLY A 213 -4.27 12.51 16.15
N GLY A 214 -3.89 13.63 16.74
CA GLY A 214 -4.03 13.92 18.17
C GLY A 214 -3.51 15.32 18.49
N LYS A 215 -3.72 15.78 19.73
CA LYS A 215 -3.08 16.96 20.32
C LYS A 215 -2.43 16.56 21.63
#